data_AF-A0AAU3NTA5-F1
#
_entry.id   AF-A0AAU3NTA5-F1
#
_cell.length_a   1.000
_cell.length_b   1.000
_cell.length_c   1.000
_cell.angle_alpha   90.00
_cell.angle_beta   90.00
_cell.angle_gamma   90.00
#
_symmetry.space_group_name_H-M   'P 1'
#
loop_
_entity.id
_entity.type
_entity.pdbx_description
1 polymer ?
#
loop_
_entity_poly.entity_id
_entity_poly.type
_entity_poly.pdbx_seq_one_letter_code
_entity_poly.pdbx_strand_id
1 'polypeptide(L)'
;MNWKPGRGCWHTVNTPTELIEQRLAAVGPASRTALELLALCAPVPLADLDETAPLEVLASLEAAGLITVVQDGRRTRVSLAHPLYGEVLRAKVPALRSRSVLLRQTQRTLARGRRRADDALRMAVWQLTATGRADAALLREGAATALRAYDYCQALPLLTTDCRAPGDADADARCSGAWSHCCGVRCRDPEIAPPGATWPGGTLTCVFSESSLKLPWSPWG
;
A
#
# COMPACT_ATOMS: atom_id res chain seq x y z
N MET A 1 -13.89 -10.82 54.66
CA MET A 1 -12.97 -10.36 53.59
C MET A 1 -13.79 -10.04 52.35
N ASN A 2 -13.94 -8.77 51.98
CA ASN A 2 -14.65 -8.37 50.76
C ASN A 2 -13.75 -7.38 50.01
N TRP A 3 -13.04 -7.88 49.01
CA TRP A 3 -12.13 -7.10 48.18
C TRP A 3 -12.92 -6.50 47.01
N LYS A 4 -13.06 -5.17 47.00
CA LYS A 4 -13.47 -4.41 45.81
C LYS A 4 -12.21 -3.97 45.07
N PRO A 5 -12.00 -4.32 43.79
CA PRO A 5 -10.97 -3.67 43.00
C PRO A 5 -11.40 -2.21 42.75
N GLY A 6 -10.59 -1.29 43.25
CA GLY A 6 -10.69 0.13 42.98
C GLY A 6 -10.47 0.41 41.50
N ARG A 7 -11.14 1.45 41.02
CA ARG A 7 -10.97 2.06 39.70
C ARG A 7 -9.49 2.38 39.48
N GLY A 8 -8.81 1.58 38.67
CA GLY A 8 -7.44 1.86 38.23
C GLY A 8 -7.48 2.84 37.06
N CYS A 9 -7.26 4.13 37.34
CA CYS A 9 -6.87 5.11 36.33
C CYS A 9 -5.51 4.69 35.77
N TRP A 10 -5.50 3.98 34.65
CA TRP A 10 -4.28 3.81 33.87
C TRP A 10 -4.04 5.12 33.13
N HIS A 11 -3.19 5.96 33.74
CA HIS A 11 -2.22 6.84 33.12
C HIS A 11 -2.48 7.23 31.66
N THR A 12 -2.80 8.50 31.43
CA THR A 12 -2.72 9.21 30.14
C THR A 12 -1.28 9.28 29.67
N VAL A 13 -0.69 8.15 29.28
CA VAL A 13 0.54 8.14 28.50
C VAL A 13 0.12 8.22 27.04
N ASN A 14 0.43 9.35 26.39
CA ASN A 14 0.16 9.52 24.96
C ASN A 14 0.63 8.27 24.23
N THR A 15 -0.27 7.63 23.50
CA THR A 15 0.11 6.56 22.59
C THR A 15 1.15 7.11 21.60
N PRO A 16 2.10 6.28 21.10
CA PRO A 16 3.06 6.71 20.09
C PRO A 16 2.37 7.39 18.90
N THR A 17 1.17 6.92 18.55
CA THR A 17 0.28 7.51 17.56
C THR A 17 -0.11 8.95 17.90
N GLU A 18 -0.60 9.24 19.11
CA GLU A 18 -0.98 10.61 19.53
C GLU A 18 0.18 11.60 19.48
N LEU A 19 1.40 11.17 19.83
CA LEU A 19 2.59 12.03 19.75
C LEU A 19 2.99 12.32 18.30
N ILE A 20 2.88 11.33 17.42
CA ILE A 20 3.06 11.50 15.98
C ILE A 20 2.01 12.44 15.41
N GLU A 21 0.77 12.30 15.87
CA GLU A 21 -0.34 13.15 15.43
C GLU A 21 -0.14 14.62 15.84
N GLN A 22 0.33 14.88 17.05
CA GLN A 22 0.68 16.23 17.48
C GLN A 22 1.78 16.83 16.60
N ARG A 23 2.80 16.02 16.26
CA ARG A 23 3.88 16.44 15.37
C ARG A 23 3.39 16.72 13.94
N LEU A 24 2.42 15.94 13.43
CA LEU A 24 1.81 16.13 12.12
C LEU A 24 0.77 17.27 12.10
N ALA A 25 0.14 17.59 13.22
CA ALA A 25 -0.85 18.67 13.33
C ALA A 25 -0.21 20.07 13.25
N ALA A 26 1.06 20.19 13.65
CA ALA A 26 1.83 21.43 13.57
C ALA A 26 2.26 21.80 12.13
N VAL A 27 1.94 20.96 11.15
CA VAL A 27 2.45 21.02 9.78
C VAL A 27 1.45 21.74 8.88
N GLY A 28 1.92 22.74 8.11
CA GLY A 28 1.08 23.54 7.23
C GLY A 28 0.41 22.75 6.09
N PRO A 29 -0.57 23.33 5.37
CA PRO A 29 -1.36 22.62 4.36
C PRO A 29 -0.54 22.10 3.17
N ALA A 30 0.48 22.85 2.72
CA ALA A 30 1.37 22.43 1.64
C ALA A 30 2.22 21.21 2.07
N SER A 31 2.80 21.28 3.26
CA SER A 31 3.57 20.20 3.86
C SER A 31 2.72 18.94 4.08
N ARG A 32 1.46 19.09 4.53
CA ARG A 32 0.52 17.97 4.67
C ARG A 32 0.23 17.30 3.33
N THR A 33 0.07 18.08 2.26
CA THR A 33 -0.17 17.52 0.91
C THR A 33 1.02 16.69 0.42
N ALA A 34 2.26 17.12 0.68
CA ALA A 34 3.45 16.34 0.36
C ALA A 34 3.54 15.05 1.18
N LEU A 35 3.22 15.12 2.48
CA LEU A 35 3.20 13.95 3.36
C LEU A 35 2.12 12.94 2.98
N GLU A 36 0.92 13.39 2.57
CA GLU A 36 -0.14 12.52 2.06
C GLU A 36 0.31 11.78 0.79
N LEU A 37 0.96 12.49 -0.14
CA LEU A 37 1.51 11.87 -1.35
C LEU A 37 2.57 10.82 -1.00
N LEU A 38 3.49 11.13 -0.08
CA LEU A 38 4.51 10.18 0.37
C LEU A 38 3.89 8.99 1.10
N ALA A 39 2.89 9.18 1.95
CA ALA A 39 2.24 8.08 2.67
C ALA A 39 1.57 7.06 1.74
N LEU A 40 1.05 7.52 0.60
CA LEU A 40 0.34 6.68 -0.37
C LEU A 40 1.26 6.12 -1.47
N CYS A 41 2.25 6.91 -1.89
CA CYS A 41 3.01 6.64 -3.10
C CYS A 41 4.53 6.52 -2.88
N ALA A 42 5.05 6.57 -1.64
CA ALA A 42 6.48 6.43 -1.39
C ALA A 42 7.03 5.08 -1.90
N PRO A 43 8.31 5.03 -2.31
CA PRO A 43 9.22 6.16 -2.52
C PRO A 43 8.90 6.98 -3.79
N VAL A 44 8.83 8.31 -3.72
CA VAL A 44 8.47 9.19 -4.86
C VAL A 44 9.71 9.93 -5.35
N PRO A 45 9.94 10.11 -6.67
CA PRO A 45 11.03 10.96 -7.15
C PRO A 45 10.79 12.43 -6.81
N LEU A 46 11.85 13.17 -6.49
CA LEU A 46 11.76 14.59 -6.10
C LEU A 46 10.98 15.43 -7.14
N ALA A 47 11.19 15.16 -8.43
CA ALA A 47 10.50 15.84 -9.53
C ALA A 47 8.96 15.74 -9.48
N ASP A 48 8.39 14.70 -8.87
CA ASP A 48 6.93 14.58 -8.71
C ASP A 48 6.43 15.36 -7.47
N LEU A 49 7.30 15.54 -6.48
CA LEU A 49 7.02 16.29 -5.26
C LEU A 49 7.11 17.81 -5.47
N ASP A 50 8.02 18.28 -6.33
CA ASP A 50 8.18 19.70 -6.65
C ASP A 50 6.89 20.32 -7.21
N GLU A 51 6.08 19.55 -7.94
CA GLU A 51 4.75 19.98 -8.41
C GLU A 51 3.69 20.06 -7.30
N THR A 52 3.98 19.49 -6.14
CA THR A 52 3.01 19.29 -5.06
C THR A 52 3.26 20.24 -3.89
N ALA A 53 4.53 20.49 -3.58
CA ALA A 53 4.96 21.45 -2.58
C ALA A 53 6.26 22.14 -3.04
N PRO A 54 6.44 23.43 -2.73
CA PRO A 54 7.66 24.14 -3.08
C PRO A 54 8.87 23.58 -2.32
N LEU A 55 10.07 23.76 -2.88
CA LEU A 55 11.29 23.14 -2.36
C LEU A 55 11.60 23.56 -0.92
N GLU A 56 11.28 24.80 -0.53
CA GLU A 56 11.46 25.32 0.83
C GLU A 56 10.63 24.54 1.85
N VAL A 57 9.44 24.08 1.45
CA VAL A 57 8.58 23.25 2.28
C VAL A 57 9.16 21.84 2.43
N LEU A 58 9.68 21.26 1.35
CA LEU A 58 10.34 19.95 1.39
C LEU A 58 11.61 20.00 2.26
N ALA A 59 12.44 21.03 2.12
CA ALA A 59 13.61 21.23 2.96
C ALA A 59 13.25 21.39 4.44
N SER A 60 12.16 22.10 4.74
CA SER A 60 11.66 22.22 6.12
C SER A 60 11.18 20.88 6.68
N LEU A 61 10.53 20.04 5.86
CA LEU A 61 10.11 18.69 6.24
C LEU A 61 11.29 17.75 6.47
N GLU A 62 12.35 17.88 5.66
CA GLU A 62 13.60 17.12 5.81
C GLU A 62 14.34 17.53 7.09
N ALA A 63 14.50 18.83 7.33
CA ALA A 63 15.09 19.36 8.56
C ALA A 63 14.29 18.96 9.80
N ALA A 64 12.96 18.88 9.69
CA ALA A 64 12.09 18.37 10.74
C ALA A 64 12.15 16.85 10.91
N GLY A 65 12.91 16.11 10.09
CA GLY A 65 13.05 14.66 10.17
C GLY A 65 11.76 13.90 9.84
N LEU A 66 10.86 14.48 9.06
CA LEU A 66 9.60 13.85 8.64
C LEU A 66 9.76 13.10 7.32
N ILE A 67 10.66 13.57 6.46
CA ILE A 67 11.02 12.94 5.19
C ILE A 67 12.51 12.64 5.15
N THR A 68 12.87 11.66 4.34
CA THR A 68 14.25 11.32 4.01
C THR A 68 14.45 11.44 2.51
N VAL A 69 15.53 12.09 2.12
CA VAL A 69 15.93 12.28 0.72
C VAL A 69 17.14 11.41 0.45
N VAL A 70 17.00 10.47 -0.47
CA VAL A 70 18.08 9.53 -0.84
C VAL A 70 18.45 9.75 -2.30
N GLN A 71 19.75 9.98 -2.52
CA GLN A 71 20.35 10.05 -3.85
C GLN A 71 20.66 8.62 -4.33
N ASP A 72 20.04 8.22 -5.42
CA ASP A 72 20.22 6.94 -6.10
C ASP A 72 20.80 7.19 -7.50
N GLY A 73 22.14 7.26 -7.56
CA GLY A 73 22.89 7.63 -8.75
C GLY A 73 22.61 9.07 -9.19
N ARG A 74 21.98 9.25 -10.36
CA ARG A 74 21.59 10.58 -10.89
C ARG A 74 20.18 11.01 -10.48
N ARG A 75 19.53 10.28 -9.56
CA ARG A 75 18.11 10.45 -9.25
C ARG A 75 17.93 10.66 -7.76
N THR A 76 17.03 11.57 -7.41
CA THR A 76 16.66 11.81 -6.02
C THR A 76 15.31 11.17 -5.73
N ARG A 77 15.27 10.30 -4.73
CA ARG A 77 14.05 9.67 -4.21
C ARG A 77 13.76 10.24 -2.83
N VAL A 78 12.48 10.40 -2.53
CA VAL A 78 12.00 10.89 -1.25
C VAL A 78 11.06 9.87 -0.64
N SER A 79 11.25 9.59 0.63
CA SER A 79 10.42 8.70 1.44
C SER A 79 10.06 9.39 2.76
N LEU A 80 9.07 8.83 3.46
CA LEU A 80 8.87 9.20 4.86
C LEU A 80 10.05 8.70 5.69
N ALA A 81 10.44 9.48 6.69
CA ALA A 81 11.55 9.13 7.55
C ALA A 81 11.29 7.86 8.38
N HIS A 82 10.02 7.58 8.69
CA HIS A 82 9.63 6.40 9.46
C HIS A 82 8.37 5.73 8.87
N PRO A 83 8.32 4.38 8.72
CA PRO A 83 7.15 3.66 8.22
C PRO A 83 5.85 3.96 8.96
N LEU A 84 5.91 4.06 10.30
CA LEU A 84 4.78 4.45 11.16
C LEU A 84 4.12 5.78 10.75
N TYR A 85 4.88 6.76 10.22
CA TYR A 85 4.26 8.00 9.74
C TYR A 85 3.34 7.73 8.56
N GLY A 86 3.71 6.79 7.69
CA GLY A 86 2.88 6.36 6.57
C GLY A 86 1.58 5.71 7.03
N GLU A 87 1.64 4.86 8.05
CA GLU A 87 0.45 4.22 8.63
C GLU A 87 -0.53 5.24 9.22
N VAL A 88 -0.03 6.14 10.07
CA VAL A 88 -0.85 7.18 10.71
C VAL A 88 -1.44 8.13 9.67
N LEU A 89 -0.64 8.54 8.67
CA LEU A 89 -1.13 9.39 7.59
C LEU A 89 -2.20 8.68 6.76
N ARG A 90 -1.96 7.43 6.31
CA ARG A 90 -2.92 6.65 5.51
C ARG A 90 -4.24 6.46 6.25
N ALA A 91 -4.21 6.17 7.54
CA ALA A 91 -5.42 6.01 8.36
C ALA A 91 -6.25 7.31 8.45
N LYS A 92 -5.61 8.47 8.31
CA LYS A 92 -6.25 9.79 8.41
C LYS A 92 -6.64 10.40 7.06
N VAL A 93 -6.15 9.90 5.95
CA VAL A 93 -6.52 10.43 4.63
C VAL A 93 -7.94 9.96 4.29
N PRO A 94 -8.90 10.86 4.04
CA PRO A 94 -10.24 10.46 3.60
C PRO A 94 -10.18 9.66 2.30
N ALA A 95 -11.07 8.67 2.14
CA ALA A 95 -11.04 7.76 0.99
C ALA A 95 -11.03 8.48 -0.38
N LEU A 96 -11.85 9.52 -0.55
CA LEU A 96 -11.89 10.33 -1.78
C LEU A 96 -10.58 11.09 -2.02
N ARG A 97 -9.95 11.58 -0.95
CA ARG A 97 -8.66 12.27 -1.02
C ARG A 97 -7.57 11.30 -1.44
N SER A 98 -7.52 10.12 -0.82
CA SER A 98 -6.58 9.06 -1.16
C SER A 98 -6.70 8.65 -2.63
N ARG A 99 -7.93 8.37 -3.09
CA ARG A 99 -8.22 8.08 -4.49
C ARG A 99 -7.73 9.18 -5.43
N SER A 100 -7.98 10.45 -5.10
CA SER A 100 -7.54 11.58 -5.93
C SER A 100 -6.01 11.68 -6.05
N VAL A 101 -5.29 11.41 -4.96
CA VAL A 101 -3.82 11.47 -4.91
C VAL A 101 -3.22 10.33 -5.73
N LEU A 102 -3.70 9.10 -5.54
CA LEU A 102 -3.24 7.92 -6.28
C LEU A 102 -3.44 8.05 -7.79
N LEU A 103 -4.62 8.53 -8.22
CA LEU A 103 -4.91 8.73 -9.65
C LEU A 103 -4.06 9.83 -10.27
N ARG A 104 -3.87 10.95 -9.57
CA ARG A 104 -3.00 12.05 -10.03
C ARG A 104 -1.56 11.58 -10.17
N GLN A 105 -1.07 10.80 -9.21
CA GLN A 105 0.28 10.26 -9.28
C GLN A 105 0.44 9.27 -10.44
N THR A 106 -0.56 8.44 -10.69
CA THR A 106 -0.59 7.54 -11.85
C THR A 106 -0.50 8.33 -13.17
N GLN A 107 -1.27 9.42 -13.30
CA GLN A 107 -1.24 10.29 -14.48
C GLN A 107 0.12 10.97 -14.68
N ARG A 108 0.77 11.43 -13.60
CA ARG A 108 2.12 12.00 -13.64
C ARG A 108 3.15 11.00 -14.18
N THR A 109 3.12 9.76 -13.67
CA THR A 109 4.02 8.70 -14.13
C THR A 109 3.79 8.35 -15.60
N LEU A 110 2.54 8.33 -16.04
CA LEU A 110 2.17 8.15 -17.44
C LEU A 110 2.72 9.27 -18.33
N ALA A 111 2.52 10.53 -17.95
CA ALA A 111 2.99 11.69 -18.72
C ALA A 111 4.52 11.73 -18.87
N ARG A 112 5.26 11.20 -17.89
CA ARG A 112 6.73 11.08 -17.93
C ARG A 112 7.22 9.86 -18.71
N GLY A 113 6.32 9.00 -19.17
CA GLY A 113 6.60 7.88 -20.08
C GLY A 113 7.05 6.58 -19.42
N ARG A 114 6.68 6.31 -18.15
CA ARG A 114 6.95 5.02 -17.46
C ARG A 114 8.39 4.50 -17.63
N ARG A 115 9.37 5.35 -17.33
CA ARG A 115 10.78 5.08 -17.64
C ARG A 115 11.44 4.03 -16.74
N ARG A 116 10.76 3.53 -15.69
CA ARG A 116 11.31 2.52 -14.78
C ARG A 116 10.58 1.19 -14.95
N ALA A 117 11.34 0.10 -14.79
CA ALA A 117 10.80 -1.25 -14.78
C ALA A 117 9.69 -1.42 -13.72
N ASP A 118 9.84 -0.77 -12.56
CA ASP A 118 8.86 -0.85 -11.47
C ASP A 118 7.63 0.05 -11.69
N ASP A 119 7.65 0.98 -12.64
CA ASP A 119 6.54 1.93 -12.81
C ASP A 119 5.22 1.20 -13.14
N ALA A 120 5.29 0.08 -13.86
CA ALA A 120 4.13 -0.78 -14.16
C ALA A 120 3.48 -1.32 -12.88
N LEU A 121 4.29 -1.92 -12.00
CA LEU A 121 3.86 -2.47 -10.71
C LEU A 121 3.22 -1.38 -9.85
N ARG A 122 3.90 -0.24 -9.71
CA ARG A 122 3.44 0.85 -8.85
C ARG A 122 2.13 1.45 -9.34
N MET A 123 2.02 1.69 -10.65
CA MET A 123 0.78 2.18 -11.23
C MET A 123 -0.37 1.18 -11.08
N ALA A 124 -0.10 -0.12 -11.28
CA ALA A 124 -1.11 -1.17 -11.08
C ALA A 124 -1.64 -1.15 -9.64
N VAL A 125 -0.74 -1.10 -8.66
CA VAL A 125 -1.08 -1.00 -7.23
C VAL A 125 -1.87 0.28 -6.93
N TRP A 126 -1.45 1.43 -7.46
CA TRP A 126 -2.16 2.70 -7.23
C TRP A 126 -3.56 2.71 -7.85
N GLN A 127 -3.72 2.23 -9.08
CA GLN A 127 -5.02 2.15 -9.74
C GLN A 127 -5.96 1.17 -9.01
N LEU A 128 -5.43 0.01 -8.61
CA LEU A 128 -6.16 -1.00 -7.86
C LEU A 128 -6.61 -0.45 -6.49
N THR A 129 -5.72 0.21 -5.77
CA THR A 129 -6.03 0.83 -4.46
C THR A 129 -7.05 1.96 -4.60
N ALA A 130 -6.96 2.76 -5.67
CA ALA A 130 -7.82 3.92 -5.88
C ALA A 130 -9.23 3.57 -6.40
N THR A 131 -9.35 2.52 -7.21
CA THR A 131 -10.59 2.25 -7.96
C THR A 131 -11.06 0.80 -7.90
N GLY A 132 -10.29 -0.11 -7.32
CA GLY A 132 -10.56 -1.55 -7.34
C GLY A 132 -10.35 -2.19 -8.71
N ARG A 133 -9.82 -1.46 -9.69
CA ARG A 133 -9.58 -1.93 -11.05
C ARG A 133 -8.33 -1.29 -11.65
N ALA A 134 -7.73 -1.96 -12.63
CA ALA A 134 -6.64 -1.45 -13.44
C ALA A 134 -6.69 -2.12 -14.82
N ASP A 135 -5.94 -1.58 -15.78
CA ASP A 135 -5.80 -2.21 -17.10
C ASP A 135 -5.14 -3.59 -17.00
N ALA A 136 -5.66 -4.58 -17.74
CA ALA A 136 -5.21 -5.97 -17.67
C ALA A 136 -3.71 -6.11 -18.07
N ALA A 137 -3.26 -5.35 -19.07
CA ALA A 137 -1.85 -5.37 -19.46
C ALA A 137 -0.96 -4.81 -18.33
N LEU A 138 -1.40 -3.74 -17.66
CA LEU A 138 -0.70 -3.15 -16.52
C LEU A 138 -0.67 -4.11 -15.31
N LEU A 139 -1.78 -4.79 -15.01
CA LEU A 139 -1.86 -5.79 -13.94
C LEU A 139 -0.86 -6.94 -14.18
N ARG A 140 -0.80 -7.46 -15.41
CA ARG A 140 0.14 -8.53 -15.78
C ARG A 140 1.59 -8.10 -15.71
N GLU A 141 1.92 -6.93 -16.26
CA GLU A 141 3.28 -6.39 -16.23
C GLU A 141 3.74 -6.10 -14.79
N GLY A 142 2.84 -5.55 -13.98
CA GLY A 142 3.06 -5.30 -12.56
C GLY A 142 3.29 -6.61 -11.79
N ALA A 143 2.41 -7.59 -11.94
CA ALA A 143 2.54 -8.90 -11.31
C ALA A 143 3.85 -9.60 -11.71
N ALA A 144 4.21 -9.58 -12.99
CA ALA A 144 5.48 -10.15 -13.45
C ALA A 144 6.70 -9.45 -12.83
N THR A 145 6.62 -8.15 -12.59
CA THR A 145 7.67 -7.39 -11.92
C THR A 145 7.78 -7.78 -10.44
N ALA A 146 6.66 -7.88 -9.73
CA ALA A 146 6.64 -8.32 -8.34
C ALA A 146 7.16 -9.76 -8.18
N LEU A 147 6.78 -10.68 -9.07
CA LEU A 147 7.25 -12.07 -9.06
C LEU A 147 8.76 -12.18 -9.28
N ARG A 148 9.35 -11.37 -10.18
CA ARG A 148 10.81 -11.31 -10.36
C ARG A 148 11.54 -10.84 -9.10
N ALA A 149 10.88 -10.02 -8.28
CA ALA A 149 11.40 -9.57 -7.00
C ALA A 149 11.04 -10.51 -5.83
N TYR A 150 10.36 -11.64 -6.10
CA TYR A 150 9.82 -12.56 -5.08
C TYR A 150 8.84 -11.90 -4.09
N ASP A 151 8.20 -10.80 -4.49
CA ASP A 151 7.20 -10.10 -3.69
C ASP A 151 5.80 -10.62 -4.02
N TYR A 152 5.46 -11.75 -3.39
CA TYR A 152 4.15 -12.38 -3.58
C TYR A 152 3.00 -11.56 -2.99
N CYS A 153 3.27 -10.76 -1.95
CA CYS A 153 2.28 -9.89 -1.33
C CYS A 153 1.75 -8.84 -2.31
N GLN A 154 2.62 -8.30 -3.17
CA GLN A 154 2.18 -7.40 -4.25
C GLN A 154 1.70 -8.14 -5.50
N ALA A 155 2.24 -9.32 -5.82
CA ALA A 155 1.87 -10.05 -7.03
C ALA A 155 0.43 -10.61 -6.97
N LEU A 156 0.02 -11.19 -5.84
CA LEU A 156 -1.24 -11.92 -5.72
C LEU A 156 -2.50 -11.05 -5.94
N PRO A 157 -2.63 -9.85 -5.35
CA PRO A 157 -3.79 -8.99 -5.60
C PRO A 157 -3.93 -8.58 -7.07
N LEU A 158 -2.81 -8.39 -7.76
CA LEU A 158 -2.80 -8.01 -9.17
C LEU A 158 -3.29 -9.15 -10.06
N LEU A 159 -2.77 -10.37 -9.85
CA LEU A 159 -3.16 -11.56 -10.58
C LEU A 159 -4.62 -11.92 -10.34
N THR A 160 -5.08 -11.88 -9.09
CA THR A 160 -6.49 -12.17 -8.75
C THR A 160 -7.46 -11.16 -9.36
N THR A 161 -7.06 -9.90 -9.47
CA THR A 161 -7.88 -8.88 -10.15
C THR A 161 -7.93 -9.10 -11.65
N ASP A 162 -6.81 -9.46 -12.28
CA ASP A 162 -6.76 -9.81 -13.72
C ASP A 162 -7.70 -11.00 -14.02
N CYS A 163 -7.64 -12.05 -13.19
CA CYS A 163 -8.49 -13.24 -13.29
C CYS A 163 -10.00 -12.96 -13.19
N ARG A 164 -10.40 -11.88 -12.49
CA ARG A 164 -11.80 -11.51 -12.28
C ARG A 164 -12.33 -10.55 -13.35
N ALA A 165 -11.48 -10.09 -14.26
CA ALA A 165 -11.92 -9.23 -15.34
C ALA A 165 -12.87 -10.01 -16.27
N PRO A 166 -14.07 -9.49 -16.58
CA PRO A 166 -14.98 -10.17 -17.49
C PRO A 166 -14.48 -10.04 -18.94
N GLY A 167 -14.18 -11.16 -19.60
CA GLY A 167 -13.99 -11.19 -21.06
C GLY A 167 -12.83 -12.04 -21.61
N ASP A 168 -12.03 -12.69 -20.78
CA ASP A 168 -10.88 -13.48 -21.23
C ASP A 168 -11.03 -14.98 -20.94
N ALA A 169 -11.37 -15.75 -21.97
CA ALA A 169 -11.48 -17.22 -21.90
C ALA A 169 -10.15 -17.91 -21.56
N ASP A 170 -9.02 -17.24 -21.79
CA ASP A 170 -7.69 -17.70 -21.41
C ASP A 170 -7.33 -17.39 -19.93
N ALA A 171 -8.21 -16.71 -19.18
CA ALA A 171 -7.94 -16.36 -17.78
C ALA A 171 -7.77 -17.60 -16.90
N ASP A 172 -8.69 -18.55 -17.01
CA ASP A 172 -8.78 -19.71 -16.11
C ASP A 172 -7.53 -20.62 -16.18
N ALA A 173 -6.95 -20.81 -17.37
CA ALA A 173 -5.74 -21.60 -17.57
C ALA A 173 -4.47 -20.90 -17.02
N ARG A 174 -4.44 -19.56 -16.99
CA ARG A 174 -3.32 -18.77 -16.43
C ARG A 174 -3.40 -18.69 -14.91
N CYS A 175 -4.60 -18.53 -14.36
CA CYS A 175 -4.83 -18.44 -12.92
C CYS A 175 -4.43 -19.75 -12.21
N SER A 176 -4.73 -20.90 -12.81
CA SER A 176 -4.37 -22.21 -12.25
C SER A 176 -2.84 -22.45 -12.13
N GLY A 177 -2.03 -21.96 -13.08
CA GLY A 177 -0.56 -22.07 -13.01
C GLY A 177 0.09 -21.13 -11.98
N ALA A 178 -0.39 -19.88 -11.88
CA ALA A 178 0.16 -18.89 -10.95
C ALA A 178 -0.10 -19.24 -9.48
N TRP A 179 -1.28 -19.79 -9.18
CA TRP A 179 -1.66 -20.24 -7.84
C TRP A 179 -0.84 -21.45 -7.38
N SER A 180 -0.54 -22.37 -8.30
CA SER A 180 0.25 -23.58 -8.02
C SER A 180 1.69 -23.26 -7.58
N HIS A 181 2.28 -22.18 -8.08
CA HIS A 181 3.61 -21.72 -7.67
C HIS A 181 3.59 -20.98 -6.33
N CYS A 182 2.48 -20.33 -5.98
CA CYS A 182 2.35 -19.53 -4.76
C CYS A 182 1.98 -20.37 -3.52
N CYS A 183 1.26 -21.49 -3.70
CA CYS A 183 0.86 -22.39 -2.60
C CYS A 183 2.03 -23.06 -1.85
N GLY A 184 3.25 -23.04 -2.39
CA GLY A 184 4.46 -23.50 -1.69
C GLY A 184 4.98 -22.52 -0.63
N VAL A 185 4.58 -21.24 -0.69
CA VAL A 185 5.11 -20.17 0.18
C VAL A 185 3.97 -19.58 1.01
N ARG A 186 3.71 -20.23 2.14
CA ARG A 186 2.91 -19.82 3.31
C ARG A 186 2.09 -18.51 3.16
N CYS A 187 1.05 -18.52 2.34
CA CYS A 187 -0.02 -17.53 2.41
C CYS A 187 -0.87 -17.86 3.64
N ARG A 188 -0.99 -16.90 4.58
CA ARG A 188 -1.78 -17.06 5.82
C ARG A 188 -3.20 -16.52 5.70
N ASP A 189 -3.61 -16.07 4.51
CA ASP A 189 -4.90 -15.40 4.30
C ASP A 189 -5.90 -16.29 3.55
N PRO A 190 -6.99 -16.75 4.19
CA PRO A 190 -8.00 -17.60 3.58
C PRO A 190 -8.98 -16.85 2.65
N GLU A 191 -9.02 -15.51 2.67
CA GLU A 191 -9.97 -14.70 1.87
C GLU A 191 -9.59 -14.54 0.39
N ILE A 192 -8.35 -14.91 0.01
CA ILE A 192 -7.85 -14.68 -1.35
C ILE A 192 -8.29 -15.81 -2.30
N ALA A 193 -8.75 -16.95 -1.78
CA ALA A 193 -9.14 -18.11 -2.60
C ALA A 193 -10.29 -17.76 -3.56
N PRO A 194 -10.19 -18.10 -4.87
CA PRO A 194 -11.28 -17.87 -5.80
C PRO A 194 -12.48 -18.78 -5.47
N PRO A 195 -13.71 -18.30 -5.66
CA PRO A 195 -14.90 -19.13 -5.48
C PRO A 195 -14.86 -20.30 -6.48
N GLY A 196 -14.79 -21.53 -5.97
CA GLY A 196 -14.78 -22.75 -6.79
C GLY A 196 -13.44 -23.52 -6.83
N ALA A 197 -12.40 -23.08 -6.13
CA ALA A 197 -11.15 -23.83 -6.05
C ALA A 197 -11.34 -25.17 -5.30
N THR A 198 -11.19 -26.29 -6.01
CA THR A 198 -11.07 -27.62 -5.40
C THR A 198 -9.59 -27.96 -5.21
N TRP A 199 -9.19 -28.12 -3.95
CA TRP A 199 -7.83 -28.44 -3.56
C TRP A 199 -7.52 -29.92 -3.81
N PRO A 200 -6.39 -30.29 -4.45
CA PRO A 200 -5.98 -31.67 -4.54
C PRO A 200 -5.37 -32.10 -3.20
N GLY A 201 -6.24 -32.58 -2.29
CA GLY A 201 -5.82 -33.16 -1.02
C GLY A 201 -6.74 -32.80 0.14
N GLY A 202 -7.81 -33.58 0.31
CA GLY A 202 -8.55 -33.71 1.58
C GLY A 202 -9.43 -32.52 1.96
N THR A 203 -10.72 -32.79 2.10
CA THR A 203 -11.72 -31.88 2.70
C THR A 203 -11.27 -31.37 4.06
N LEU A 204 -10.89 -30.09 4.14
CA LEU A 204 -10.96 -29.32 5.39
C LEU A 204 -12.19 -28.44 5.29
N THR A 205 -13.26 -28.86 5.95
CA THR A 205 -14.44 -28.04 6.25
C THR A 205 -13.98 -26.83 7.06
N CYS A 206 -14.10 -25.63 6.47
CA CYS A 206 -13.86 -24.38 7.18
C CYS A 206 -14.88 -24.23 8.31
N VAL A 207 -14.42 -24.25 9.56
CA VAL A 207 -15.17 -23.74 10.69
C VAL A 207 -15.03 -22.22 10.67
N PHE A 208 -16.15 -21.55 10.38
CA PHE A 208 -16.29 -20.10 10.41
C PHE A 208 -16.03 -19.60 11.84
N SER A 209 -15.08 -18.68 12.03
CA SER A 209 -14.87 -17.97 13.28
C SER A 209 -14.87 -16.47 13.00
N GLU A 210 -15.95 -15.80 13.39
CA GLU A 210 -16.29 -14.38 13.19
C GLU A 210 -15.33 -13.38 13.88
N SER A 211 -14.18 -13.80 14.40
CA SER A 211 -13.34 -12.97 15.28
C SER A 211 -12.04 -12.41 14.67
N SER A 212 -11.79 -12.51 13.37
CA SER A 212 -10.49 -12.11 12.77
C SER A 212 -10.49 -10.78 11.98
N LEU A 213 -11.41 -9.86 12.26
CA LEU A 213 -11.53 -8.54 11.61
C LEU A 213 -10.42 -7.51 11.92
N LYS A 214 -9.20 -7.90 12.28
CA LYS A 214 -8.13 -6.95 12.64
C LYS A 214 -6.72 -7.40 12.23
N LEU A 215 -6.43 -7.37 10.94
CA LEU A 215 -5.04 -7.22 10.48
C LEU A 215 -4.94 -6.01 9.53
N PRO A 216 -4.10 -5.00 9.85
CA PRO A 216 -3.94 -3.82 9.01
C PRO A 216 -3.03 -4.11 7.83
N TRP A 217 -3.56 -3.87 6.63
CA TRP A 217 -2.87 -3.95 5.35
C TRP A 217 -1.93 -2.74 5.16
N SER A 218 -0.63 -2.99 4.97
CA SER A 218 0.38 -2.01 4.54
C SER A 218 0.99 -2.42 3.18
N PRO A 219 0.89 -1.59 2.14
CA PRO A 219 1.46 -1.92 0.82
C PRO A 219 2.98 -1.70 0.71
N TRP A 220 3.70 -1.39 1.80
CA TRP A 220 5.11 -1.00 1.78
C TRP A 220 5.93 -1.58 2.95
N GLY A 221 5.67 -2.84 3.30
CA GLY A 221 6.33 -3.57 4.39
C GLY A 221 5.32 -4.24 5.28
#